data_AF-A0A368EW39-F1
#
_entry.id   AF-A0A368EW39-F1
#
_cell.length_a   1.000
_cell.length_b   1.000
_cell.length_c   1.000
_cell.angle_alpha   90.00
_cell.angle_beta   90.00
_cell.angle_gamma   90.00
#
_symmetry.space_group_name_H-M   'P 1'
#
loop_
_entity.id
_entity.type
_entity.pdbx_description
1 polymer ?
#
loop_
_entity_poly.entity_id
_entity_poly.type
_entity_poly.pdbx_seq_one_letter_code
_entity_poly.pdbx_strand_id
1 'polypeptide(L)' 'MNGVNQTTGVIDKRNLSTLRSWNGSFMIKSVLEDIRKNMMCAKENMKLPQPAEGATF' A
#
# COMPACT_ATOMS: atom_id res chain seq x y z
N MET A 1 -7.67 -2.85 8.03
CA MET A 1 -6.52 -3.73 7.72
C MET A 1 -5.37 -2.81 7.36
N ASN A 2 -4.42 -2.57 8.27
CA ASN A 2 -3.38 -1.56 8.05
C ASN A 2 -2.27 -2.18 7.19
N GLY A 3 -2.29 -1.87 5.90
CA GLY A 3 -1.31 -2.37 4.93
C GLY A 3 0.09 -1.79 5.06
N VAL A 4 0.27 -0.81 5.96
CA VAL A 4 1.51 -0.07 6.18
C VAL A 4 1.78 0.05 7.67
N ASN A 5 3.04 -0.12 8.06
CA ASN A 5 3.50 0.08 9.43
C ASN A 5 3.46 1.57 9.80
N GLN A 6 2.80 1.89 10.91
CA GLN A 6 2.49 3.27 11.31
C GLN A 6 3.69 4.06 11.86
N THR A 7 4.80 3.38 12.20
CA THR A 7 6.01 4.02 12.75
C THR A 7 7.18 4.06 11.77
N THR A 8 7.10 3.34 10.65
CA THR A 8 8.21 3.20 9.69
C THR A 8 7.82 3.42 8.23
N GLY A 9 6.52 3.46 7.91
CA GLY A 9 6.04 3.57 6.53
C GLY A 9 6.25 2.31 5.69
N VAL A 10 6.78 1.23 6.26
CA VAL A 10 7.05 -0.01 5.52
C VAL A 10 5.75 -0.75 5.21
N ILE A 11 5.60 -1.16 3.95
CA ILE A 11 4.45 -1.93 3.46
C ILE A 11 4.51 -3.37 3.98
N ASP A 12 3.39 -3.87 4.50
CA ASP A 12 3.21 -5.31 4.73
C ASP A 12 2.91 -6.02 3.40
N LYS A 13 3.91 -6.72 2.89
CA LYS A 13 3.89 -7.43 1.60
C LYS A 13 2.72 -8.40 1.45
N ARG A 14 2.15 -8.89 2.56
CA ARG A 14 0.99 -9.80 2.52
C ARG A 14 -0.24 -9.11 1.91
N ASN A 15 -0.37 -7.80 2.03
CA ASN A 15 -1.55 -7.07 1.55
C ASN A 15 -1.50 -6.73 0.06
N LEU A 16 -0.36 -6.96 -0.61
CA LEU A 16 -0.20 -6.71 -2.04
C LEU A 16 0.10 -8.01 -2.77
N SER A 17 -0.75 -8.38 -3.71
CA SER A 17 -0.59 -9.58 -4.53
C SER A 17 0.72 -9.56 -5.33
N THR A 18 1.06 -8.38 -5.84
CA THR A 18 2.30 -8.13 -6.60
C THR A 18 3.55 -8.37 -5.77
N LEU A 19 3.54 -8.08 -4.46
CA LEU A 19 4.68 -8.31 -3.56
C LEU A 19 4.66 -9.70 -2.91
N ARG A 20 3.47 -10.24 -2.62
CA ARG A 20 3.31 -11.57 -2.01
C ARG A 20 3.78 -12.68 -2.95
N SER A 21 3.48 -12.55 -4.24
CA SER A 21 3.76 -13.57 -5.26
C SER A 21 4.53 -12.97 -6.43
N TRP A 22 5.62 -12.27 -6.13
CA TRP A 22 6.45 -11.59 -7.13
C TRP A 22 6.97 -12.56 -8.20
N ASN A 23 6.97 -12.13 -9.46
CA ASN A 23 7.58 -12.83 -10.58
C ASN A 23 8.21 -11.80 -11.55
N GLY A 24 9.02 -12.28 -12.49
CA GLY A 24 9.77 -11.43 -13.42
C GLY A 24 8.95 -10.63 -14.44
N SER A 25 7.63 -10.84 -14.51
CA SER A 25 6.74 -10.07 -15.39
C SER A 25 6.20 -8.80 -14.73
N PHE A 26 6.25 -8.72 -13.39
CA PHE A 26 5.80 -7.53 -12.68
C PHE A 26 6.80 -6.39 -12.83
N MET A 27 6.27 -5.18 -12.91
CA MET A 27 7.04 -3.94 -12.98
C MET A 27 6.78 -3.10 -11.73
N ILE A 28 7.60 -2.07 -11.51
CA ILE A 28 7.34 -1.05 -10.48
C ILE A 28 5.93 -0.47 -10.64
N LYS A 29 5.50 -0.22 -11.89
CA LYS A 29 4.14 0.20 -12.22
C LYS A 29 3.08 -0.74 -11.64
N SER A 30 3.25 -2.05 -11.77
CA SER A 30 2.32 -3.05 -11.24
C SER A 30 2.18 -2.92 -9.72
N VAL A 31 3.28 -2.71 -9.01
CA VAL A 31 3.28 -2.52 -7.54
C VAL A 31 2.54 -1.23 -7.16
N LEU A 32 2.79 -0.12 -7.85
CA LEU A 32 2.13 1.16 -7.59
C LEU A 32 0.62 1.10 -7.84
N GLU A 33 0.19 0.41 -8.90
CA GLU A 33 -1.23 0.19 -9.19
C GLU A 33 -1.90 -0.69 -8.13
N ASP A 34 -1.20 -1.72 -7.64
CA ASP A 34 -1.68 -2.60 -6.56
C ASP A 34 -1.81 -1.84 -5.23
N ILE A 35 -0.86 -0.95 -4.91
CA ILE A 35 -0.95 -0.05 -3.74
C ILE A 35 -2.18 0.85 -3.85
N ARG A 36 -2.36 1.53 -5.00
CA ARG A 36 -3.49 2.44 -5.21
C ARG A 36 -4.82 1.71 -5.03
N LYS A 37 -4.95 0.54 -5.64
CA LYS A 37 -6.19 -0.26 -5.59
C LYS A 37 -6.52 -0.76 -4.19
N ASN A 38 -5.57 -1.42 -3.52
CA ASN A 38 -5.84 -2.16 -2.29
C ASN A 38 -5.62 -1.35 -1.01
N MET A 39 -4.79 -0.30 -1.06
CA MET A 39 -4.52 0.51 0.13
C MET A 39 -5.27 1.83 0.11
N MET A 40 -5.28 2.55 -1.01
CA MET A 40 -5.91 3.87 -1.09
C MET A 40 -7.40 3.78 -1.43
N CYS A 41 -7.77 2.96 -2.42
CA CYS A 41 -9.14 2.87 -2.93
C CYS A 41 -10.01 1.79 -2.25
N ALA A 42 -9.46 1.02 -1.32
CA ALA A 42 -10.25 0.06 -0.55
C ALA A 42 -11.29 0.78 0.30
N LYS A 43 -12.53 0.27 0.31
CA LYS A 43 -13.69 0.94 0.92
C LYS A 43 -13.51 1.24 2.40
N GLU A 44 -12.86 0.33 3.11
CA GLU A 44 -12.50 0.44 4.52
C GLU A 44 -11.38 1.46 4.77
N ASN A 45 -10.52 1.73 3.79
CA ASN A 45 -9.37 2.62 3.95
C ASN A 45 -9.66 4.06 3.51
N MET A 46 -10.57 4.27 2.55
CA MET A 46 -10.94 5.61 2.06
C MET A 46 -11.49 6.54 3.15
N LYS A 47 -11.99 5.99 4.26
CA LYS A 47 -12.56 6.76 5.37
C LYS A 47 -11.58 6.97 6.53
N LEU A 48 -10.35 6.45 6.43
CA LEU A 48 -9.37 6.59 7.50
C LEU A 48 -8.81 8.01 7.53
N PRO A 49 -8.61 8.60 8.72
CA PRO A 49 -7.93 9.87 8.85
C PRO A 49 -6.51 9.74 8.27
N GLN A 50 -6.12 10.72 7.45
CA GLN A 50 -4.76 10.81 6.92
C GLN A 50 -3.94 11.76 7.78
N PRO A 51 -2.61 11.56 7.88
CA PRO A 51 -1.73 12.55 8.47
C PRO A 51 -1.78 13.87 7.66
N ALA A 52 -1.27 14.95 8.24
CA ALA A 52 -1.15 16.23 7.53
C ALA A 52 -0.34 16.05 6.23
N GLU A 53 -0.75 16.74 5.18
CA GLU A 53 -0.04 16.72 3.91
C GLU A 53 1.43 17.15 4.11
N GLY A 54 2.36 16.36 3.57
CA GLY A 54 3.80 16.59 3.74
C GLY A 54 4.44 15.95 4.98
N ALA A 55 3.68 15.26 5.85
CA ALA A 55 4.24 14.48 6.94
C ALA A 55 5.12 13.32 6.43
N THR A 56 6.22 13.06 7.14
CA THR A 56 7.14 11.93 6.87
C THR A 56 7.10 10.94 8.03
N PHE A 57 7.42 9.67 7.74
CA PHE A 57 7.63 8.64 8.76
C PHE A 57 8.99 8.79 9.43
#